data_AF-A0A645GE05-F1
#
_entry.id   AF-A0A645GE05-F1
#
_cell.length_a   1.000
_cell.length_b   1.000
_cell.length_c   1.000
_cell.angle_alpha   90.00
_cell.angle_beta   90.00
_cell.angle_gamma   90.00
#
_symmetry.space_group_name_H-M   'P 1'
#
loop_
_entity.id
_entity.type
_entity.pdbx_description
1 polymer ?
#
loop_
_entity_poly.entity_id
_entity_poly.type
_entity_poly.pdbx_seq_one_letter_code
_entity_poly.pdbx_strand_id
1 'polypeptide(L)'
;MADIRKENSDTVVEGYVTRTDPEIGTEVPDQSTVIVYISLGKEVKEIKMPSVLGYSIEDARQMLISGGFSIKEVKQVESSSPKGVVVSQSIPADAMVEEKSEVTLEVSIGMNTSKDILVNLPLTPFEFTLKIYVNGVEQYSGVHKASEGSVTIPVKGSGSSLVEVFVDSRLHASDIINFN
;
A
#
# COMPACT_ATOMS: atom_id res chain seq x y z
N MET A 1 45.75 -30.70 -16.80
CA MET A 1 45.46 -29.24 -16.75
C MET A 1 44.21 -29.02 -15.92
N ALA A 2 43.97 -27.82 -15.39
CA ALA A 2 42.70 -27.51 -14.72
C ALA A 2 41.85 -26.62 -15.65
N ASP A 3 40.63 -27.05 -15.94
CA ASP A 3 39.61 -26.25 -16.63
C ASP A 3 38.65 -25.71 -15.58
N ILE A 4 38.29 -24.42 -15.66
CA ILE A 4 37.39 -23.80 -14.68
C ILE A 4 36.07 -23.47 -15.38
N ARG A 5 34.98 -24.01 -14.83
CA ARG A 5 33.61 -23.70 -15.26
C ARG A 5 32.85 -23.03 -14.12
N LYS A 6 31.79 -22.30 -14.48
CA LYS A 6 30.94 -21.60 -13.52
C LYS A 6 29.51 -22.12 -13.60
N GLU A 7 28.85 -22.29 -12.47
CA GLU A 7 27.44 -22.70 -12.37
C GLU A 7 26.75 -22.04 -11.17
N ASN A 8 25.43 -21.84 -11.22
CA ASN A 8 24.66 -21.35 -10.07
C ASN A 8 24.51 -22.43 -9.00
N SER A 9 24.43 -22.02 -7.74
CA SER A 9 24.18 -22.91 -6.61
C SER A 9 23.40 -22.20 -5.52
N ASP A 10 22.30 -22.81 -5.06
CA ASP A 10 21.50 -22.29 -3.96
C ASP A 10 22.16 -22.50 -2.58
N THR A 11 23.15 -23.40 -2.51
CA THR A 11 23.75 -23.87 -1.24
C THR A 11 25.23 -23.53 -1.11
N VAL A 12 25.93 -23.30 -2.23
CA VAL A 12 27.36 -22.98 -2.24
C VAL A 12 27.55 -21.49 -2.52
N VAL A 13 28.25 -20.81 -1.62
CA VAL A 13 28.57 -19.37 -1.73
C VAL A 13 29.35 -19.09 -3.02
N GLU A 14 29.10 -17.94 -3.65
CA GLU A 14 29.82 -17.49 -4.83
C GLU A 14 31.34 -17.57 -4.64
N GLY A 15 32.04 -18.06 -5.67
CA GLY A 15 33.50 -18.20 -5.66
C GLY A 15 34.03 -19.50 -5.04
N TYR A 16 33.17 -20.31 -4.42
CA TYR A 16 33.55 -21.62 -3.88
C TYR A 16 33.29 -22.76 -4.86
N VAL A 17 34.04 -23.85 -4.72
CA VAL A 17 33.91 -25.04 -5.57
C VAL A 17 32.58 -25.75 -5.26
N THR A 18 31.75 -25.95 -6.27
CA THR A 18 30.52 -26.75 -6.16
C THR A 18 30.82 -28.23 -6.33
N ARG A 19 31.61 -28.58 -7.35
CA ARG A 19 32.01 -29.95 -7.69
C ARG A 19 33.21 -29.96 -8.64
N THR A 20 33.81 -31.14 -8.82
CA THR A 20 34.83 -31.40 -9.85
C THR A 20 34.36 -32.48 -10.81
N ASP A 21 34.90 -32.47 -12.03
CA ASP A 21 34.72 -33.54 -13.01
C ASP A 21 36.10 -33.94 -13.58
N PRO A 22 36.59 -35.15 -13.30
CA PRO A 22 35.93 -36.22 -12.55
C PRO A 22 35.70 -35.90 -11.06
N GLU A 23 34.74 -36.60 -10.44
CA GLU A 23 34.39 -36.40 -9.04
C GLU A 23 35.55 -36.75 -8.10
N ILE A 24 35.53 -36.15 -6.90
CA ILE A 24 36.56 -36.37 -5.89
C ILE A 24 36.73 -37.87 -5.58
N GLY A 25 37.99 -38.33 -5.56
CA GLY A 25 38.32 -39.75 -5.34
C GLY A 25 38.37 -40.60 -6.62
N THR A 26 38.09 -40.03 -7.80
CA THR A 26 38.24 -40.74 -9.08
C THR A 26 39.72 -40.84 -9.48
N GLU A 27 40.21 -42.05 -9.73
CA GLU A 27 41.52 -42.26 -10.35
C GLU A 27 41.48 -41.92 -11.84
N VAL A 28 42.46 -41.14 -12.29
CA VAL A 28 42.56 -40.70 -13.69
C VAL A 28 43.98 -40.91 -14.20
N PRO A 29 44.17 -41.22 -15.50
CA PRO A 29 45.50 -41.31 -16.09
C PRO A 29 46.31 -40.03 -15.93
N ASP A 30 47.63 -40.16 -15.95
CA ASP A 30 48.54 -39.01 -15.97
C ASP A 30 48.19 -38.04 -17.11
N GLN A 31 48.28 -36.75 -16.83
CA GLN A 31 47.93 -35.65 -17.74
C GLN A 31 46.44 -35.47 -18.04
N SER A 32 45.55 -36.19 -17.36
CA SER A 32 44.11 -35.92 -17.43
C SER A 32 43.77 -34.47 -17.05
N THR A 33 42.69 -33.95 -17.62
CA THR A 33 42.17 -32.63 -17.28
C THR A 33 41.07 -32.77 -16.26
N VAL A 34 41.16 -31.99 -15.17
CA VAL A 34 40.11 -31.91 -14.16
C VAL A 34 39.38 -30.59 -14.35
N ILE A 35 38.06 -30.67 -14.48
CA ILE A 35 37.19 -29.50 -14.54
C ILE A 35 36.76 -29.16 -13.11
N VAL A 36 36.94 -27.91 -12.70
CA VAL A 36 36.49 -27.38 -11.41
C VAL A 36 35.31 -26.46 -11.66
N TYR A 37 34.17 -26.76 -11.05
CA TYR A 37 32.98 -25.92 -11.12
C TYR A 37 32.96 -24.97 -9.93
N ILE A 38 32.88 -23.68 -10.21
CA ILE A 38 32.85 -22.60 -9.21
C ILE A 38 31.44 -22.01 -9.17
N SER A 39 30.91 -21.84 -7.96
CA SER A 39 29.59 -21.28 -7.73
C SER A 39 29.53 -19.81 -8.18
N LEU A 40 28.44 -19.46 -8.87
CA LEU A 40 27.99 -18.09 -9.12
C LEU A 40 27.05 -17.56 -8.03
N GLY A 41 26.81 -18.36 -6.98
CA GLY A 41 25.77 -18.10 -5.99
C GLY A 41 24.36 -18.45 -6.50
N LYS A 42 23.36 -18.05 -5.73
CA LYS A 42 21.95 -18.30 -6.02
C LYS A 42 21.57 -17.67 -7.36
N GLU A 43 20.76 -18.37 -8.15
CA GLU A 43 20.19 -17.76 -9.35
C GLU A 43 19.22 -16.63 -8.95
N VAL A 44 19.55 -15.40 -9.34
CA VAL A 44 18.71 -14.23 -9.13
C VAL A 44 17.97 -13.96 -10.43
N LYS A 45 16.65 -14.23 -10.42
CA LYS A 45 15.79 -13.86 -11.53
C LYS A 45 15.35 -12.41 -11.35
N GLU A 46 15.75 -11.56 -12.27
CA GLU A 46 15.29 -10.17 -12.31
C GLU A 46 13.98 -10.06 -13.08
N ILE A 47 13.06 -9.28 -12.54
CA ILE A 47 11.76 -8.94 -13.12
C ILE A 47 11.62 -7.42 -13.22
N LYS A 48 10.87 -6.98 -14.21
CA LYS A 48 10.66 -5.55 -14.48
C LYS A 48 9.46 -5.03 -13.70
N MET A 49 9.66 -3.96 -12.93
CA MET A 49 8.60 -3.33 -12.14
C MET A 49 7.53 -2.67 -13.01
N PRO A 50 6.24 -3.06 -12.92
CA PRO A 50 5.17 -2.37 -13.62
C PRO A 50 4.91 -0.99 -13.00
N SER A 51 4.36 -0.08 -13.80
CA SER A 51 3.76 1.15 -13.27
C SER A 51 2.35 0.86 -12.79
N VAL A 52 2.07 1.18 -11.54
CA VAL A 52 0.73 1.08 -10.93
C VAL A 52 0.16 2.43 -10.50
N LEU A 53 0.86 3.52 -10.80
CA LEU A 53 0.40 4.87 -10.52
C LEU A 53 -0.88 5.19 -11.29
N GLY A 54 -1.85 5.81 -10.63
CA GLY A 54 -3.14 6.17 -11.22
C GLY A 54 -4.15 5.03 -11.29
N TYR A 55 -3.76 3.79 -11.00
CA TYR A 55 -4.68 2.66 -10.90
C TYR A 55 -5.38 2.60 -9.55
N SER A 56 -6.51 1.90 -9.50
CA SER A 56 -7.13 1.54 -8.23
C SER A 56 -6.21 0.61 -7.43
N ILE A 57 -6.32 0.62 -6.10
CA ILE A 57 -5.53 -0.30 -5.25
C ILE A 57 -5.80 -1.78 -5.59
N GLU A 58 -7.02 -2.14 -5.96
CA GLU A 58 -7.35 -3.49 -6.42
C GLU A 58 -6.63 -3.87 -7.72
N ASP A 59 -6.64 -3.01 -8.74
CA ASP A 59 -5.95 -3.26 -10.01
C ASP A 59 -4.43 -3.30 -9.81
N ALA A 60 -3.89 -2.35 -9.04
CA ALA A 60 -2.48 -2.29 -8.69
C ALA A 60 -2.02 -3.58 -7.99
N ARG A 61 -2.81 -4.10 -7.05
CA ARG A 61 -2.55 -5.39 -6.39
C ARG A 61 -2.44 -6.53 -7.38
N GLN A 62 -3.40 -6.63 -8.31
CA GLN A 62 -3.40 -7.68 -9.32
C GLN A 62 -2.20 -7.57 -10.27
N MET A 63 -1.84 -6.37 -10.70
CA MET A 63 -0.67 -6.13 -11.55
C MET A 63 0.64 -6.54 -10.86
N LEU A 64 0.81 -6.19 -9.58
CA LEU A 64 2.02 -6.52 -8.83
C LEU A 64 2.14 -8.02 -8.57
N ILE A 65 1.07 -8.68 -8.11
CA ILE A 65 1.09 -10.12 -7.83
C ILE A 65 1.34 -10.90 -9.13
N SER A 66 0.67 -10.52 -10.22
CA SER A 66 0.86 -11.15 -11.54
C SER A 66 2.24 -10.88 -12.12
N GLY A 67 2.87 -9.76 -11.75
CA GLY A 67 4.25 -9.41 -12.09
C GLY A 67 5.31 -10.14 -11.26
N GLY A 68 4.93 -10.91 -10.23
CA GLY A 68 5.87 -11.62 -9.35
C GLY A 68 6.39 -10.77 -8.19
N PHE A 69 5.70 -9.69 -7.84
CA PHE A 69 6.03 -8.81 -6.71
C PHE A 69 5.17 -9.12 -5.47
N SER A 70 5.69 -8.78 -4.30
CA SER A 70 4.95 -8.88 -3.03
C SER A 70 4.63 -7.49 -2.51
N ILE A 71 3.45 -7.29 -1.92
CA ILE A 71 3.09 -6.01 -1.29
C ILE A 71 3.43 -6.07 0.19
N LYS A 72 4.31 -5.17 0.61
CA LYS A 72 4.74 -5.04 2.01
C LYS A 72 3.71 -4.27 2.82
N GLU A 73 3.30 -3.12 2.31
CA GLU A 73 2.46 -2.17 3.03
C GLU A 73 1.67 -1.30 2.04
N VAL A 74 0.46 -0.90 2.44
CA VAL A 74 -0.34 0.11 1.74
C VAL A 74 -0.60 1.26 2.71
N LYS A 75 0.00 2.42 2.43
CA LYS A 75 -0.17 3.64 3.21
C LYS A 75 -1.29 4.50 2.62
N GLN A 76 -2.01 5.19 3.48
CA GLN A 76 -3.03 6.15 3.07
C GLN A 76 -2.47 7.56 3.19
N VAL A 77 -2.60 8.35 2.12
CA VAL A 77 -2.07 9.72 2.05
C VAL A 77 -3.10 10.67 1.48
N GLU A 78 -3.12 11.90 1.98
CA GLU A 78 -3.91 12.96 1.37
C GLU A 78 -3.31 13.34 0.02
N SER A 79 -4.14 13.41 -1.01
CA SER A 79 -3.71 13.86 -2.34
C SER A 79 -4.87 14.39 -3.14
N SER A 80 -4.58 15.15 -4.20
CA SER A 80 -5.57 15.61 -5.18
C SER A 80 -6.14 14.50 -6.07
N SER A 81 -5.58 13.28 -6.02
CA SER A 81 -6.11 12.14 -6.77
C SER A 81 -7.38 11.59 -6.12
N PRO A 82 -8.28 10.95 -6.89
CA PRO A 82 -9.47 10.31 -6.32
C PRO A 82 -9.12 9.30 -5.22
N LYS A 83 -10.01 9.19 -4.23
CA LYS A 83 -9.85 8.21 -3.13
C LYS A 83 -9.72 6.79 -3.71
N GLY A 84 -8.77 6.02 -3.19
CA GLY A 84 -8.51 4.64 -3.60
C GLY A 84 -7.53 4.49 -4.78
N VAL A 85 -7.04 5.60 -5.34
CA VAL A 85 -6.04 5.61 -6.41
C VAL A 85 -4.62 5.57 -5.85
N VAL A 86 -3.76 4.74 -6.43
CA VAL A 86 -2.33 4.70 -6.08
C VAL A 86 -1.63 5.96 -6.59
N VAL A 87 -0.95 6.64 -5.67
CA VAL A 87 -0.21 7.89 -5.96
C VAL A 87 1.29 7.74 -5.84
N SER A 88 1.77 6.66 -5.21
CA SER A 88 3.19 6.35 -5.11
C SER A 88 3.43 4.85 -5.04
N GLN A 89 4.57 4.41 -5.57
CA GLN A 89 5.13 3.07 -5.46
C GLN A 89 6.60 3.17 -5.04
N SER A 90 7.04 2.34 -4.09
CA SER A 90 8.40 2.41 -3.54
C SER A 90 9.50 2.01 -4.52
N ILE A 91 9.19 1.10 -5.44
CA ILE A 91 10.09 0.69 -6.52
C ILE A 91 9.64 1.44 -7.78
N PRO A 92 10.50 2.26 -8.42
CA PRO A 92 10.14 2.98 -9.64
C PRO A 92 9.70 2.04 -10.75
N ALA A 93 8.78 2.51 -11.59
CA ALA A 93 8.41 1.78 -12.80
C ALA A 93 9.64 1.52 -13.68
N ASP A 94 9.61 0.41 -14.40
CA ASP A 94 10.67 -0.07 -15.29
C ASP A 94 11.99 -0.49 -14.62
N ALA A 95 12.11 -0.38 -13.29
CA ALA A 95 13.26 -0.91 -12.56
C ALA A 95 13.35 -2.43 -12.69
N MET A 96 14.57 -2.95 -12.89
CA MET A 96 14.86 -4.38 -12.81
C MET A 96 15.23 -4.71 -11.36
N VAL A 97 14.49 -5.62 -10.74
CA VAL A 97 14.72 -6.04 -9.35
C VAL A 97 14.48 -7.54 -9.21
N GLU A 98 14.95 -8.11 -8.11
CA GLU A 98 14.78 -9.54 -7.84
C GLU A 98 13.30 -9.93 -7.76
N GLU A 99 12.97 -11.12 -8.26
CA GLU A 99 11.64 -11.70 -8.12
C GLU A 99 11.22 -11.72 -6.63
N LYS A 100 9.93 -11.45 -6.37
CA LYS A 100 9.33 -11.32 -5.03
C LYS A 100 9.77 -10.10 -4.22
N SER A 101 10.46 -9.13 -4.85
CA SER A 101 10.74 -7.84 -4.23
C SER A 101 9.49 -7.22 -3.60
N GLU A 102 9.68 -6.65 -2.42
CA GLU A 102 8.64 -6.05 -1.60
C GLU A 102 8.34 -4.61 -2.01
N VAL A 103 7.08 -4.32 -2.33
CA VAL A 103 6.61 -3.00 -2.77
C VAL A 103 5.72 -2.39 -1.69
N THR A 104 5.99 -1.13 -1.34
CA THR A 104 5.08 -0.28 -0.57
C THR A 104 4.33 0.64 -1.52
N LEU A 105 3.02 0.76 -1.33
CA LEU A 105 2.16 1.67 -2.08
C LEU A 105 1.65 2.79 -1.19
N GLU A 106 1.49 3.98 -1.76
CA GLU A 106 0.70 5.05 -1.16
C GLU A 106 -0.58 5.24 -1.97
N VAL A 107 -1.71 5.27 -1.28
CA VAL A 107 -3.05 5.35 -1.85
C VAL A 107 -3.72 6.63 -1.37
N SER A 108 -4.30 7.37 -2.31
CA SER A 108 -5.03 8.59 -2.01
C SER A 108 -6.24 8.31 -1.12
N ILE A 109 -6.40 9.10 -0.07
CA ILE A 109 -7.66 9.25 0.67
C ILE A 109 -8.47 10.47 0.22
N GLY A 110 -8.04 11.15 -0.85
CA GLY A 110 -8.55 12.45 -1.29
C GLY A 110 -7.99 13.61 -0.46
N MET A 111 -8.28 14.85 -0.87
CA MET A 111 -7.94 16.04 -0.09
C MET A 111 -8.98 16.23 1.02
N ASN A 112 -8.52 16.51 2.23
CA ASN A 112 -9.40 16.93 3.31
C ASN A 112 -9.75 18.41 3.14
N THR A 113 -11.01 18.68 2.84
CA THR A 113 -11.56 20.03 2.71
C THR A 113 -12.49 20.31 3.89
N SER A 114 -12.51 21.55 4.36
CA SER A 114 -13.49 22.01 5.35
C SER A 114 -14.75 22.51 4.63
N LYS A 115 -15.92 22.03 5.04
CA LYS A 115 -17.21 22.59 4.64
C LYS A 115 -18.07 22.86 5.86
N ASP A 116 -18.76 23.99 5.81
CA ASP A 116 -19.72 24.39 6.83
C ASP A 116 -21.04 23.67 6.59
N ILE A 117 -21.52 22.94 7.58
CA ILE A 117 -22.83 22.30 7.54
C ILE A 117 -23.80 23.06 8.45
N LEU A 118 -24.99 23.36 7.93
CA LEU A 118 -26.07 23.95 8.71
C LEU A 118 -26.89 22.84 9.34
N VAL A 119 -26.92 22.80 10.67
CA VAL A 119 -27.72 21.85 11.44
C VAL A 119 -28.94 22.56 12.00
N ASN A 120 -30.13 22.13 11.57
CA ASN A 120 -31.38 22.57 12.18
C ASN A 120 -31.57 21.84 13.51
N LEU A 121 -31.69 22.62 14.58
CA LEU A 121 -31.73 22.12 15.94
C LEU A 121 -33.17 21.74 16.34
N PRO A 122 -33.37 20.61 17.05
CA PRO A 122 -34.69 20.26 17.54
C PRO A 122 -35.17 21.27 18.59
N LEU A 123 -36.49 21.51 18.62
CA LEU A 123 -37.11 22.41 19.60
C LEU A 123 -37.22 21.79 21.00
N THR A 124 -37.06 20.47 21.11
CA THR A 124 -37.14 19.70 22.35
C THR A 124 -36.14 18.53 22.32
N PRO A 125 -35.42 18.22 23.42
CA PRO A 125 -35.41 18.93 24.71
C PRO A 125 -34.79 20.33 24.62
N PHE A 126 -34.90 21.13 25.70
CA PHE A 126 -34.37 22.51 25.71
C PHE A 126 -32.85 22.58 25.52
N GLU A 127 -32.15 21.55 26.00
CA GLU A 127 -30.71 21.40 25.90
C GLU A 127 -30.40 19.94 25.54
N PHE A 128 -29.44 19.73 24.64
CA PHE A 128 -29.04 18.41 24.15
C PHE A 128 -27.58 18.43 23.69
N THR A 129 -27.00 17.23 23.58
CA THR A 129 -25.66 17.05 23.01
C THR A 129 -25.77 16.80 21.51
N LEU A 130 -25.14 17.67 20.72
CA LEU A 130 -24.93 17.50 19.30
C LEU A 130 -23.59 16.80 19.07
N LYS A 131 -23.59 15.74 18.26
CA LYS A 131 -22.37 15.11 17.75
C LYS A 131 -22.43 14.97 16.25
N ILE A 132 -21.31 15.22 15.58
CA ILE A 132 -21.22 15.07 14.12
C ILE A 132 -20.08 14.13 13.79
N TYR A 133 -20.38 13.14 12.96
CA TYR A 133 -19.42 12.17 12.45
C TYR A 133 -19.28 12.31 10.95
N VAL A 134 -18.06 12.21 10.43
CA VAL A 134 -17.77 12.12 8.99
C VAL A 134 -17.10 10.78 8.72
N ASN A 135 -17.74 9.93 7.92
CA ASN A 135 -17.35 8.53 7.69
C ASN A 135 -17.08 7.77 9.01
N GLY A 136 -17.90 8.01 10.03
CA GLY A 136 -17.78 7.39 11.36
C GLY A 136 -16.73 8.02 12.29
N VAL A 137 -15.99 9.04 11.86
CA VAL A 137 -15.02 9.77 12.70
C VAL A 137 -15.69 10.99 13.32
N GLU A 138 -15.68 11.10 14.65
CA GLU A 138 -16.24 12.27 15.36
C GLU A 138 -15.47 13.54 14.96
N GLN A 139 -16.16 14.50 14.34
CA GLN A 139 -15.63 15.81 13.95
C GLN A 139 -16.05 16.91 14.93
N TYR A 140 -17.19 16.72 15.60
CA TYR A 140 -17.75 17.70 16.51
C TYR A 140 -18.52 17.04 17.64
N SER A 141 -18.44 17.62 18.84
CA SER A 141 -19.26 17.27 20.00
C SER A 141 -19.44 18.53 20.86
N GLY A 142 -20.70 18.88 21.14
CA GLY A 142 -21.03 20.10 21.87
C GLY A 142 -22.45 20.09 22.41
N VAL A 143 -22.71 20.90 23.44
CA VAL A 143 -24.04 21.08 24.01
C VAL A 143 -24.68 22.32 23.39
N HIS A 144 -25.93 22.18 22.92
CA HIS A 144 -26.69 23.24 22.27
C HIS A 144 -28.07 23.39 22.91
N LYS A 145 -28.64 24.59 22.77
CA LYS A 145 -30.00 24.88 23.20
C LYS A 145 -30.96 24.94 22.03
N ALA A 146 -32.17 24.45 22.24
CA ALA A 146 -33.27 24.54 21.27
C ALA A 146 -33.54 25.99 20.80
N SER A 147 -33.28 26.98 21.66
CA SER A 147 -33.45 28.41 21.35
C SER A 147 -32.50 28.96 20.29
N GLU A 148 -31.41 28.23 19.97
CA GLU A 148 -30.47 28.62 18.91
C GLU A 148 -31.06 28.41 17.51
N GLY A 149 -32.04 27.51 17.36
CA GLY A 149 -32.76 27.23 16.11
C GLY A 149 -31.92 26.48 15.07
N SER A 150 -30.73 26.96 14.76
CA SER A 150 -29.77 26.32 13.87
C SER A 150 -28.34 26.69 14.22
N VAL A 151 -27.40 25.79 13.94
CA VAL A 151 -25.97 26.05 14.12
C VAL A 151 -25.19 25.65 12.86
N THR A 152 -24.19 26.46 12.49
CA THR A 152 -23.25 26.15 11.43
C THR A 152 -21.99 25.55 12.03
N ILE A 153 -21.63 24.33 11.62
CA ILE A 153 -20.45 23.63 12.12
C ILE A 153 -19.50 23.33 10.94
N PRO A 154 -18.23 23.77 10.98
CA PRO A 154 -17.23 23.35 10.02
C PRO A 154 -16.85 21.89 10.27
N VAL A 155 -16.97 21.06 9.24
CA VAL A 155 -16.55 19.66 9.28
C VAL A 155 -15.53 19.40 8.16
N LYS A 156 -14.60 18.48 8.41
CA LYS A 156 -13.61 18.05 7.43
C LYS A 156 -13.99 16.70 6.83
N GLY A 157 -13.85 16.59 5.52
CA GLY A 157 -14.05 15.35 4.78
C GLY A 157 -13.32 15.38 3.44
N SER A 158 -13.34 14.26 2.73
CA SER A 158 -12.73 14.12 1.42
C SER A 158 -13.70 13.48 0.43
N GLY A 159 -13.65 13.88 -0.84
CA GLY A 159 -14.54 13.35 -1.87
C GLY A 159 -16.01 13.42 -1.46
N SER A 160 -16.77 12.37 -1.78
CA SER A 160 -18.11 12.18 -1.20
C SER A 160 -17.99 11.43 0.12
N SER A 161 -18.40 12.07 1.21
CA SER A 161 -18.33 11.52 2.57
C SER A 161 -19.70 11.51 3.23
N LEU A 162 -19.98 10.43 3.96
CA LEU A 162 -21.19 10.32 4.78
C LEU A 162 -21.03 11.21 6.00
N VAL A 163 -22.00 12.08 6.24
CA VAL A 163 -22.07 12.95 7.41
C VAL A 163 -23.29 12.55 8.23
N GLU A 164 -23.06 12.20 9.49
CA GLU A 164 -24.10 11.79 10.42
C GLU A 164 -24.14 12.74 11.60
N VAL A 165 -25.33 13.27 11.86
CA VAL A 165 -25.59 14.21 12.95
C VAL A 165 -26.43 13.49 13.99
N PHE A 166 -25.96 13.47 15.23
CA PHE A 166 -26.64 12.87 16.36
C PHE A 166 -27.04 13.92 17.38
N VAL A 167 -28.24 13.78 17.92
CA VAL A 167 -28.74 14.54 19.07
C VAL A 167 -29.01 13.55 20.21
N ASP A 168 -28.35 13.73 21.35
CA ASP A 168 -28.43 12.83 22.51
C ASP A 168 -28.25 11.35 22.15
N SER A 169 -27.25 11.08 21.30
CA SER A 169 -26.93 9.74 20.77
C SER A 169 -27.98 9.12 19.85
N ARG A 170 -28.99 9.88 19.41
CA ARG A 170 -29.95 9.47 18.38
C ARG A 170 -29.63 10.12 17.05
N LEU A 171 -29.65 9.34 15.98
CA LEU A 171 -29.43 9.87 14.62
C LEU A 171 -30.53 10.89 14.30
N HIS A 172 -30.12 12.12 14.03
CA HIS A 172 -30.98 13.27 13.71
C HIS A 172 -31.00 13.53 12.21
N ALA A 173 -29.83 13.50 11.56
CA ALA A 173 -29.70 13.64 10.12
C ALA A 173 -28.53 12.80 9.59
N SER A 174 -28.64 12.35 8.34
CA SER A 174 -27.59 11.62 7.64
C SER A 174 -27.64 11.99 6.16
N ASP A 175 -26.51 12.42 5.59
CA ASP A 175 -26.42 12.78 4.18
C ASP A 175 -25.01 12.55 3.61
N ILE A 176 -24.91 12.39 2.29
CA ILE A 176 -23.63 12.31 1.58
C ILE A 176 -23.25 13.72 1.12
N ILE A 177 -22.20 14.28 1.72
CA ILE A 177 -21.70 15.60 1.37
C ILE A 177 -20.46 15.44 0.48
N ASN A 178 -20.46 16.14 -0.65
CA ASN A 178 -19.27 16.26 -1.49
C ASN A 178 -18.38 17.37 -0.92
N PHE A 179 -17.13 17.04 -0.56
CA PHE A 179 -16.10 17.93 -0.03
C PHE A 179 -15.13 18.46 -1.08
N ASN A 180 -15.25 18.01 -2.33
CA ASN A 180 -14.52 18.58 -3.46
C ASN A 180 -15.16 19.88 -3.96
#